data_AF-A0A183PMW2-F1
#
_entry.id   AF-A0A183PMW2-F1
#
_cell.length_a   1.000
_cell.length_b   1.000
_cell.length_c   1.000
_cell.angle_alpha   90.00
_cell.angle_beta   90.00
_cell.angle_gamma   90.00
#
_symmetry.space_group_name_H-M   'P 1'
#
loop_
_entity.id
_entity.type
_entity.pdbx_description
1 polymer ?
#
loop_
_entity_poly.entity_id
_entity_poly.type
_entity_poly.pdbx_seq_one_letter_code
_entity_poly.pdbx_strand_id
1 'polypeptide(L)'
;MTFDRSLIRHNLTTRLVIPCVDDTVIRSYLNSPIVRRFINVRLDLPTEWDLCSETVNVNYVRIYHDLTEQYMQLLKSKVGLFLYTLLACAVCLINKTYLSSTG
;
A
#
# COMPACT_ATOMS: atom_id res chain seq x y z
N MET A 1 13.67 3.50 11.10
CA MET A 1 12.83 4.45 10.33
C MET A 1 11.53 4.63 11.07
N THR A 2 11.35 5.77 11.73
CA THR A 2 10.12 6.12 12.45
C THR A 2 9.05 6.53 11.44
N PHE A 3 7.93 5.79 11.41
CA PHE A 3 6.75 6.16 10.64
C PHE A 3 6.11 7.36 11.34
N ASP A 4 6.35 8.56 10.82
CA ASP A 4 5.80 9.78 11.41
C ASP A 4 4.27 9.79 11.23
N ARG A 5 3.56 9.61 12.34
CA ARG A 5 2.08 9.61 12.40
C ARG A 5 1.47 11.01 12.22
N SER A 6 2.27 12.07 12.23
CA SER A 6 1.77 13.45 12.27
C SER A 6 1.09 13.90 10.97
N LEU A 7 1.32 13.22 9.84
CA LEU A 7 0.79 13.62 8.53
C LEU A 7 -0.56 12.98 8.13
N ILE A 8 -1.14 12.11 8.97
CA ILE A 8 -2.39 11.37 8.61
C ILE A 8 -3.66 12.03 9.17
N ARG A 9 -3.56 12.92 10.15
CA ARG A 9 -4.74 13.58 10.76
C ARG A 9 -4.94 15.00 10.26
N HIS A 10 -5.31 15.15 8.99
CA HIS A 10 -6.01 16.37 8.57
C HIS A 10 -7.51 16.08 8.48
N ASN A 11 -8.25 16.77 9.36
CA ASN A 11 -9.70 16.75 9.56
C ASN A 11 -10.32 15.58 10.31
N LEU A 12 -11.45 15.89 10.93
CA LEU A 12 -12.29 15.14 11.87
C LEU A 12 -12.92 13.84 11.27
N THR A 13 -12.21 13.16 10.37
CA THR A 13 -12.67 11.97 9.67
C THR A 13 -11.99 10.72 10.23
N THR A 14 -12.79 9.74 10.66
CA THR A 14 -12.37 8.40 11.14
C THR A 14 -11.85 7.50 10.00
N ARG A 15 -11.32 8.09 8.93
CA ARG A 15 -11.02 7.40 7.68
C ARG A 15 -9.58 7.67 7.29
N LEU A 16 -8.84 6.60 7.03
CA LEU A 16 -7.48 6.65 6.53
C LEU A 16 -7.47 7.02 5.04
N VAL A 17 -6.79 8.12 4.69
CA VAL A 17 -6.62 8.58 3.31
C VAL A 17 -5.16 8.53 2.89
N ILE A 18 -4.91 8.25 1.61
CA ILE A 18 -3.56 8.26 1.06
C ILE A 18 -3.13 9.72 0.88
N PRO A 19 -1.95 10.13 1.38
CA PRO A 19 -1.49 11.50 1.24
C PRO A 19 -1.37 11.88 -0.23
N CYS A 20 -1.82 13.09 -0.57
CA CYS A 20 -1.75 13.67 -1.93
C CYS A 20 -2.53 12.89 -3.01
N VAL A 21 -3.48 12.04 -2.63
CA VAL A 21 -4.37 11.34 -3.57
C VAL A 21 -5.81 11.76 -3.30
N ASP A 22 -6.47 12.31 -4.30
CA ASP A 22 -7.93 12.49 -4.28
C ASP A 22 -8.60 11.18 -4.69
N ASP A 23 -9.23 10.53 -3.72
CA ASP A 23 -9.85 9.22 -3.88
C ASP A 23 -11.38 9.30 -4.11
N THR A 24 -11.94 10.50 -4.22
CA THR A 24 -13.39 10.75 -4.31
C THR A 24 -14.04 10.01 -5.48
N VAL A 25 -13.41 10.05 -6.65
CA VAL A 25 -13.95 9.42 -7.87
C VAL A 25 -13.94 7.90 -7.75
N ILE A 26 -12.84 7.32 -7.25
CA ILE A 26 -12.70 5.87 -7.09
C ILE A 26 -13.72 5.35 -6.08
N ARG A 27 -13.84 6.05 -4.93
CA ARG A 27 -14.78 5.68 -3.88
C ARG A 27 -16.23 5.77 -4.34
N SER A 28 -16.61 6.84 -5.03
CA SER A 28 -18.00 7.00 -5.51
C SER A 28 -18.36 5.93 -6.54
N TYR A 29 -17.43 5.59 -7.45
CA TYR A 29 -17.63 4.53 -8.42
C TYR A 29 -17.80 3.16 -7.76
N LEU A 30 -16.89 2.76 -6.86
CA LEU A 30 -16.91 1.42 -6.25
C LEU A 30 -18.01 1.25 -5.20
N ASN A 31 -18.56 2.33 -4.64
CA ASN A 31 -19.74 2.29 -3.78
C ASN A 31 -21.07 2.31 -4.54
N SER A 32 -21.06 2.51 -5.86
CA SER A 32 -22.28 2.42 -6.66
C SER A 32 -22.90 1.02 -6.53
N PRO A 33 -24.19 0.89 -6.18
CA PRO A 33 -24.86 -0.40 -6.08
C PRO A 33 -24.79 -1.20 -7.37
N ILE A 34 -24.81 -0.51 -8.51
CA ILE A 34 -24.70 -1.10 -9.84
C ILE A 34 -23.32 -1.73 -10.00
N VAL A 35 -22.25 -0.98 -9.72
CA VAL A 35 -20.87 -1.46 -9.82
C VAL A 35 -20.65 -2.63 -8.87
N ARG A 36 -21.07 -2.52 -7.61
CA ARG A 36 -20.92 -3.59 -6.61
C ARG A 36 -21.58 -4.89 -7.04
N ARG A 37 -22.76 -4.84 -7.65
CA ARG A 37 -23.42 -6.02 -8.21
C ARG A 37 -22.66 -6.59 -9.40
N PHE A 38 -22.15 -5.74 -10.30
CA PHE A 38 -21.39 -6.19 -11.47
C PHE A 38 -20.07 -6.88 -11.11
N ILE A 39 -19.38 -6.42 -10.07
CA ILE A 39 -18.13 -7.06 -9.59
C ILE A 39 -18.40 -8.15 -8.53
N ASN A 40 -19.65 -8.60 -8.40
CA ASN A 40 -20.07 -9.66 -7.48
C ASN A 40 -19.65 -9.44 -6.01
N VAL A 41 -19.68 -8.19 -5.55
CA VAL A 41 -19.45 -7.88 -4.13
C VAL A 41 -20.67 -8.34 -3.34
N ARG A 42 -20.40 -9.13 -2.30
CA ARG A 42 -21.38 -9.52 -1.29
C ARG A 42 -22.02 -8.26 -0.67
N LEU A 43 -23.34 -8.16 -0.73
CA LEU A 43 -24.06 -7.00 -0.23
C LEU A 43 -24.09 -6.94 1.31
N ASP A 44 -23.80 -8.06 1.97
CA ASP A 44 -23.76 -8.17 3.43
C ASP A 44 -22.44 -7.67 4.05
N LEU A 45 -21.35 -7.53 3.28
CA LEU A 45 -20.02 -7.17 3.78
C LEU A 45 -19.14 -6.55 2.69
N PRO A 46 -18.39 -5.45 2.94
CA PRO A 46 -18.60 -4.36 3.91
C PRO A 46 -19.67 -3.36 3.44
N THR A 47 -20.23 -2.54 4.35
CA THR A 47 -21.30 -1.57 4.01
C THR A 47 -20.82 -0.50 3.04
N GLU A 48 -19.60 0.00 3.21
CA GLU A 48 -18.93 0.91 2.27
C GLU A 48 -17.55 0.35 1.87
N TRP A 49 -17.16 0.65 0.64
CA TRP A 49 -15.83 0.40 0.11
C TRP A 49 -14.95 1.64 0.32
N ASP A 50 -13.75 1.43 0.84
CA ASP A 50 -12.71 2.44 1.03
C ASP A 50 -11.36 1.94 0.50
N LEU A 51 -10.48 2.87 0.12
CA LEU A 51 -9.16 2.54 -0.41
C LEU A 51 -8.23 1.97 0.66
N CYS A 52 -8.38 2.42 1.91
CA CYS A 52 -7.52 2.07 3.03
C CYS A 52 -8.35 1.79 4.28
N SER A 53 -8.18 0.60 4.87
CA SER A 53 -8.79 0.27 6.15
C SER A 53 -7.92 0.78 7.29
N GLU A 54 -8.44 1.72 8.09
CA GLU A 54 -7.74 2.20 9.29
C GLU A 54 -7.51 1.06 10.29
N THR A 55 -8.54 0.24 10.53
CA THR A 55 -8.44 -0.92 11.44
C THR A 55 -7.33 -1.87 11.02
N VAL A 56 -7.22 -2.19 9.73
CA VAL A 56 -6.12 -3.06 9.26
C VAL A 56 -4.78 -2.36 9.43
N ASN A 57 -4.66 -1.10 9.01
CA ASN A 57 -3.38 -0.36 9.07
C ASN A 57 -2.84 -0.21 10.51
N VAL A 58 -3.72 0.05 11.48
CA VAL A 58 -3.33 0.22 12.89
C VAL A 58 -2.94 -1.10 13.54
N ASN A 59 -3.61 -2.20 13.17
CA ASN A 59 -3.36 -3.53 13.76
C ASN A 59 -2.34 -4.36 12.98
N TYR A 60 -1.85 -3.88 11.83
CA TYR A 60 -0.89 -4.60 11.01
C TYR A 60 0.50 -4.63 11.66
N VAL A 61 1.09 -5.82 11.79
CA VAL A 61 2.43 -6.03 12.35
C VAL A 61 3.40 -6.46 11.26
N ARG A 62 4.46 -5.66 11.05
CA ARG A 62 5.57 -6.01 10.16
C ARG A 62 6.50 -6.99 10.84
N ILE A 63 6.64 -8.20 10.27
CA ILE A 63 7.53 -9.25 10.78
C ILE A 63 8.89 -9.30 10.08
N TYR A 64 8.98 -8.80 8.83
CA TYR A 64 10.23 -8.72 8.09
C TYR A 64 10.71 -7.27 8.03
N HIS A 65 11.95 -7.04 8.45
CA HIS A 65 12.64 -5.77 8.27
C HIS A 65 13.37 -5.71 6.93
N ASP A 66 13.86 -6.84 6.45
CA ASP A 66 14.59 -7.01 5.20
C ASP A 66 14.01 -8.18 4.41
N LEU A 67 13.99 -8.06 3.09
CA LEU A 67 13.51 -9.06 2.13
C LEU A 67 14.67 -9.73 1.36
N THR A 68 15.93 -9.44 1.68
CA THR A 68 17.11 -10.00 0.99
C THR A 68 17.07 -11.52 0.89
N GLU A 69 16.73 -12.24 1.97
CA GLU A 69 16.71 -13.70 1.96
C GLU A 69 15.66 -14.27 1.00
N GLN A 70 14.47 -13.66 0.94
CA GLN A 70 13.39 -14.04 0.04
C GLN A 70 13.78 -13.79 -1.41
N TYR A 71 14.41 -12.65 -1.71
CA TYR A 71 14.95 -12.38 -3.04
C TYR A 71 16.03 -13.39 -3.44
N MET A 72 16.93 -13.75 -2.53
CA MET A 72 17.97 -14.75 -2.81
C MET A 72 17.39 -16.14 -3.11
N GLN A 73 16.29 -16.52 -2.46
CA GLN A 73 15.59 -17.77 -2.77
C GLN A 73 14.98 -17.75 -4.19
N LEU A 74 14.38 -16.62 -4.59
CA LEU A 74 13.82 -16.44 -5.93
C LEU A 74 14.89 -16.46 -7.04
N LEU A 75 16.05 -15.88 -6.77
CA LEU A 75 17.18 -15.91 -7.69
C LEU A 75 17.72 -17.34 -7.89
N LYS A 76 17.78 -18.14 -6.80
CA LYS A 76 18.17 -19.56 -6.87
C LYS A 76 17.18 -20.41 -7.66
N SER A 77 15.88 -20.10 -7.60
CA SER A 77 14.84 -20.81 -8.35
C SER A 77 14.76 -20.40 -9.83
N LYS A 78 15.65 -19.50 -10.30
CA LYS A 78 15.71 -19.01 -11.69
C LYS A 78 14.40 -18.35 -12.15
N VAL A 79 13.68 -17.72 -11.23
CA VAL A 79 12.52 -16.90 -11.54
C VAL A 79 12.98 -15.50 -12.00
N GLY A 80 12.42 -15.00 -13.09
CA GLY A 80 12.69 -13.63 -13.55
C GLY A 80 12.18 -12.61 -12.53
N LEU A 81 13.05 -11.69 -12.10
CA LEU A 81 12.73 -10.64 -11.14
C LEU A 81 12.93 -9.26 -11.74
N PHE A 82 11.91 -8.40 -11.61
CA PHE A 82 11.96 -6.99 -11.99
C PHE A 82 11.61 -6.10 -10.81
N LEU A 83 12.51 -5.17 -10.46
CA LEU A 83 12.27 -4.14 -9.45
C LEU A 83 12.40 -2.76 -10.10
N TYR A 84 11.33 -1.97 -10.04
CA TYR A 84 11.31 -0.60 -10.57
C TYR A 84 10.91 0.39 -9.47
N THR A 85 11.54 1.56 -9.47
CA THR A 85 11.19 2.68 -8.59
C THR A 85 11.16 3.97 -9.39
N LEU A 86 10.36 4.93 -8.93
CA LEU A 86 10.29 6.26 -9.52
C LEU A 86 11.06 7.23 -8.63
N LEU A 87 12.07 7.89 -9.19
CA LEU A 87 12.92 8.85 -8.48
C LEU A 87 12.12 10.00 -7.85
N ALA A 88 11.00 10.38 -8.45
CA ALA A 88 10.13 11.46 -7.97
C ALA A 88 9.19 11.03 -6.82
N CYS A 89 9.16 9.76 -6.43
CA CYS A 89 8.31 9.28 -5.34
C CYS A 89 9.09 9.32 -4.00
N ALA A 90 8.69 10.21 -3.09
CA ALA A 90 9.32 10.36 -1.79
C ALA A 90 8.95 9.26 -0.77
N VAL A 91 7.87 8.50 -1.02
CA VAL A 91 7.35 7.50 -0.07
C VAL A 91 8.25 6.26 0.01
N CYS A 92 8.77 5.81 -1.14
CA CYS A 92 9.65 4.65 -1.26
C CYS A 92 10.93 5.04 -2.01
N LEU A 93 11.75 5.89 -1.42
CA LEU A 93 13.04 6.26 -1.98
C LEU A 93 14.06 5.14 -1.77
N ILE A 94 14.75 4.76 -2.85
CA ILE A 94 16.00 3.99 -2.74
C ILE A 94 17.07 4.97 -2.28
N ASN A 95 17.48 4.89 -1.01
CA ASN A 95 18.77 5.44 -0.66
C ASN A 95 19.83 4.53 -1.30
N LYS A 96 20.64 5.09 -2.22
CA LYS A 96 21.59 4.33 -3.07
C LYS A 96 22.66 3.54 -2.31
N THR A 97 22.67 3.55 -0.99
CA THR A 97 23.71 2.97 -0.14
C THR A 97 23.79 1.44 -0.14
N TYR A 98 22.76 0.72 -0.61
CA TYR A 98 22.74 -0.76 -0.60
C TYR A 98 23.06 -1.43 -1.94
N LEU A 99 23.23 -0.67 -3.03
CA LEU A 99 23.56 -1.22 -4.35
C LEU A 99 25.05 -1.11 -4.72
N SER A 100 25.90 -0.67 -3.78
CA SER A 100 27.36 -0.53 -3.98
C SER A 100 28.19 -1.49 -3.12
N SER A 101 27.66 -2.66 -2.78
CA SER A 101 28.41 -3.71 -2.06
C SER A 101 28.46 -5.02 -2.85
N THR A 102 28.92 -4.93 -4.09
CA THR A 102 29.56 -6.05 -4.78
C THR A 102 30.82 -5.48 -5.43
N GLY A 103 31.88 -5.41 -4.62
CA GLY A 103 33.26 -5.36 -5.10
C GLY A 103 33.77 -6.76 -5.35
#